data_AF-A0A7J9QTV4-F1
#
_entry.id   AF-A0A7J9QTV4-F1
#
_cell.length_a   1.000
_cell.length_b   1.000
_cell.length_c   1.000
_cell.angle_alpha   90.00
_cell.angle_beta   90.00
_cell.angle_gamma   90.00
#
_symmetry.space_group_name_H-M   'P 1'
#
loop_
_entity.id
_entity.type
_entity.pdbx_description
1 polymer ?
#
loop_
_entity_poly.entity_id
_entity_poly.type
_entity_poly.pdbx_seq_one_letter_code
_entity_poly.pdbx_strand_id
1 'polypeptide(L)' 'KIPISTVYRRLQTLHDNKLLGISGSISDDGKKYFLYKSKIKAIATSFNGSNVEIEVVPNIS' A
#
# COMPACT_ATOMS: atom_id res chain seq x y z
N LYS A 1 -13.05 -11.62 13.47
CA LYS A 1 -13.04 -10.14 13.23
C LYS A 1 -11.64 -9.61 13.49
N ILE A 2 -11.04 -8.84 12.58
CA ILE A 2 -9.67 -8.32 12.76
C ILE A 2 -9.72 -7.12 13.73
N PRO A 3 -8.90 -7.07 14.80
CA PRO A 3 -8.87 -5.92 15.71
C PRO A 3 -8.35 -4.66 15.01
N ILE A 4 -8.89 -3.50 15.36
CA ILE A 4 -8.50 -2.22 14.74
C ILE A 4 -7.00 -1.91 14.95
N SER A 5 -6.46 -2.25 16.12
CA SER A 5 -5.03 -2.13 16.42
C SER A 5 -4.14 -2.96 15.49
N THR A 6 -4.64 -4.10 15.02
CA THR A 6 -3.93 -4.96 14.06
C THR A 6 -3.90 -4.33 12.68
N VAL A 7 -4.98 -3.66 12.27
CA VAL A 7 -5.03 -2.89 11.02
C VAL A 7 -4.02 -1.74 11.06
N TYR A 8 -4.01 -0.95 12.15
CA TYR A 8 -3.06 0.14 12.30
C TYR A 8 -1.60 -0.32 12.28
N ARG A 9 -1.27 -1.42 12.98
CA ARG A 9 0.09 -1.96 12.95
C ARG A 9 0.53 -2.36 11.54
N ARG A 10 -0.36 -2.99 10.75
CA ARG A 10 -0.06 -3.37 9.36
C ARG A 10 0.10 -2.16 8.45
N LEU A 11 -0.77 -1.15 8.59
CA LEU A 11 -0.66 0.10 7.83
C LEU A 11 0.65 0.82 8.15
N GLN A 12 1.05 0.87 9.42
CA GLN A 12 2.33 1.44 9.84
C GLN A 12 3.50 0.70 9.19
N THR A 13 3.53 -0.63 9.24
CA THR A 13 4.57 -1.42 8.57
C THR A 13 4.64 -1.13 7.06
N LEU A 14 3.51 -1.07 6.36
CA LEU A 14 3.49 -0.75 4.93
C LEU A 14 3.96 0.67 4.62
N HIS A 15 3.63 1.64 5.48
CA HIS A 15 4.09 3.01 5.38
C HIS A 15 5.61 3.11 5.60
N ASP A 16 6.13 2.47 6.64
CA ASP A 16 7.55 2.48 6.99
C ASP A 16 8.40 1.84 5.87
N ASN A 17 7.86 0.81 5.21
CA ASN A 17 8.48 0.17 4.05
C ASN A 17 8.24 0.93 2.73
N LYS A 18 7.64 2.12 2.76
CA LYS A 18 7.34 2.96 1.58
C LYS A 18 6.48 2.26 0.52
N LEU A 19 5.63 1.31 0.94
CA LEU A 19 4.70 0.57 0.06
C LEU A 19 3.29 1.19 0.03
N LEU A 20 3.01 2.12 0.93
CA LEU A 20 1.71 2.76 1.07
C LEU A 20 1.82 4.28 0.97
N GLY A 21 0.92 4.89 0.19
CA GLY A 21 0.64 6.32 0.22
C GLY A 21 -0.53 6.60 1.18
N ILE A 22 -0.38 7.63 2.00
CA ILE A 22 -1.43 8.09 2.92
C ILE A 22 -1.81 9.50 2.50
N SER A 23 -3.09 9.71 2.21
CA SER A 23 -3.67 11.04 2.04
C SER A 23 -4.80 11.23 3.06
N GLY A 24 -5.20 12.47 3.28
CA GLY A 24 -6.29 12.80 4.18
C GLY A 24 -7.13 13.92 3.61
N SER A 25 -8.42 13.87 3.92
CA SER A 25 -9.35 14.94 3.59
C SER A 25 -10.32 15.15 4.76
N ILE A 26 -10.89 16.34 4.79
CA ILE A 26 -11.91 16.73 5.77
C ILE A 26 -13.23 16.71 5.02
N SER A 27 -14.21 15.96 5.53
CA SER A 27 -15.56 15.94 4.95
C SER A 27 -16.31 17.23 5.31
N ASP A 28 -17.40 17.48 4.59
CA ASP A 28 -18.24 18.66 4.80
C ASP A 28 -18.82 18.76 6.22
N ASP A 29 -18.92 17.63 6.94
CA ASP A 29 -19.32 17.55 8.35
C ASP A 29 -18.15 17.70 9.35
N GLY A 30 -16.95 18.05 8.86
CA GLY A 30 -15.75 18.31 9.66
C GLY A 30 -14.96 17.07 10.08
N LYS A 31 -15.35 15.86 9.66
CA LYS A 31 -14.61 14.64 10.02
C LYS A 31 -13.36 14.49 9.16
N LYS A 32 -12.24 14.16 9.80
CA LYS A 32 -11.01 13.78 9.11
C LYS A 32 -11.08 12.30 8.74
N TYR A 33 -10.89 12.00 7.46
CA TYR A 33 -10.70 10.63 6.98
C TYR A 33 -9.33 10.48 6.31
N PHE A 34 -8.73 9.31 6.52
CA PHE A 34 -7.48 8.92 5.88
C PHE A 34 -7.78 7.95 4.74
N LEU A 35 -7.15 8.19 3.61
CA LEU A 35 -7.18 7.35 2.43
C LEU A 35 -5.82 6.67 2.28
N TYR A 36 -5.86 5.37 2.02
CA TYR A 36 -4.68 4.54 1.92
C TYR A 36 -4.62 3.94 0.52
N LYS A 37 -3.52 4.18 -0.20
CA LYS A 37 -3.31 3.70 -1.57
C LYS A 37 -2.00 2.93 -1.67
N SER A 38 -2.05 1.72 -2.23
CA SER A 38 -0.83 0.95 -2.52
C SER A 38 0.03 1.70 -3.53
N LYS A 39 1.33 1.81 -3.25
CA LYS A 39 2.33 2.34 -4.20
C LYS A 39 2.75 1.32 -5.25
N ILE A 40 2.44 0.04 -5.04
CA ILE A 40 2.67 -1.02 -6.03
C ILE A 40 1.33 -1.37 -6.67
N LYS A 41 1.26 -1.33 -7.99
CA LYS A 41 0.11 -1.74 -8.78
C LYS A 41 0.12 -3.23 -9.07
N ALA A 42 1.29 -3.76 -9.46
CA ALA A 42 1.48 -5.17 -9.75
C ALA A 42 2.94 -5.58 -9.51
N ILE A 43 3.13 -6.87 -9.25
CA ILE A 43 4.43 -7.53 -9.26
C ILE A 43 4.29 -8.70 -10.22
N ALA A 44 5.10 -8.73 -11.27
CA ALA A 44 5.18 -9.84 -12.20
C ALA A 44 6.52 -10.57 -11.98
N THR A 45 6.47 -11.89 -11.97
CA THR A 45 7.66 -12.73 -11.82
C THR A 45 7.68 -13.81 -12.88
N SER A 46 8.84 -14.00 -13.50
CA SER A 46 9.06 -15.06 -14.50
C SER A 46 10.38 -15.75 -14.23
N PHE A 47 10.37 -17.09 -14.29
CA PHE A 47 11.58 -17.89 -14.19
C PHE A 47 11.93 -18.44 -15.56
N ASN A 48 13.11 -18.07 -16.07
CA ASN A 48 13.57 -18.44 -17.41
C ASN A 48 14.49 -19.68 -17.41
N GLY A 49 14.52 -20.46 -16.33
CA GLY A 49 15.37 -21.64 -16.17
C GLY A 49 16.75 -21.35 -15.55
N SER A 50 17.16 -20.09 -15.47
CA SER A 50 18.41 -19.67 -14.83
C SER A 50 18.19 -18.58 -13.79
N ASN A 51 17.41 -17.55 -14.16
CA ASN A 51 17.15 -16.39 -13.33
C ASN A 51 15.66 -16.21 -13.09
N VAL A 52 15.34 -15.60 -11.95
CA VAL A 52 14.01 -15.06 -11.66
C VAL A 52 14.03 -13.58 -12.02
N GLU A 53 13.27 -13.22 -13.04
CA GLU A 53 13.00 -11.84 -13.39
C GLU A 53 11.82 -11.34 -12.57
N ILE A 54 11.98 -10.15 -11.98
CA ILE A 54 10.97 -9.52 -11.11
C ILE A 54 10.73 -8.11 -11.66
N GLU A 55 9.50 -7.85 -12.09
CA GLU A 55 9.06 -6.54 -12.52
C GLU A 55 8.06 -5.97 -11.52
N VAL A 56 8.35 -4.78 -10.99
CA VAL A 56 7.46 -4.06 -10.09
C VAL A 56 6.84 -2.89 -10.83
N VAL A 57 5.53 -2.93 -11.02
CA VAL A 57 4.78 -1.84 -11.66
C VAL A 57 4.29 -0.87 -10.58
N PRO A 58 4.79 0.38 -10.51
CA PRO A 58 4.37 1.33 -9.50
C PRO A 58 2.98 1.90 -9.80
N ASN A 59 2.30 2.36 -8.75
CA ASN A 59 1.03 3.08 -8.83
C ASN A 59 1.31 4.59 -8.91
N ILE A 60 1.69 5.05 -10.10
CA ILE A 60 1.89 6.46 -10.45
C ILE A 60 0.54 7.09 -10.82
N SER A 61 -0.23 7.47 -9.81
CA SER A 61 -1.41 8.34 -9.93
C SER A 61 -1.70 9.02 -8.60
#